data_AF-A0A098E9Q3-F1
#
_entry.id   AF-A0A098E9Q3-F1
#
_cell.length_a   1.000
_cell.length_b   1.000
_cell.length_c   1.000
_cell.angle_alpha   90.00
_cell.angle_beta   90.00
_cell.angle_gamma   90.00
#
_symmetry.space_group_name_H-M   'P 1'
#
loop_
_entity.id
_entity.type
_entity.pdbx_description
1 polymer ?
#
loop_
_entity_poly.entity_id
_entity_poly.type
_entity_poly.pdbx_seq_one_letter_code
_entity_poly.pdbx_strand_id
1 'polypeptide(L)'
;MDKNTTMNMSGFESTSSERYKVVTVEEIDTKIGKKKCYKVEEESISSTSTEYKRVNSNNKISGKTILWIDYNTRILVKAESWMENLKIGSIELVDEK
;
A
#
# COMPACT_ATOMS: atom_id res chain seq x y z
N MET A 1 -37.61 -6.53 16.34
CA MET A 1 -36.64 -6.12 17.37
C MET A 1 -35.27 -6.53 16.86
N ASP A 2 -34.59 -5.62 16.18
CA ASP A 2 -33.24 -5.86 15.70
C ASP A 2 -32.30 -5.92 16.90
N LYS A 3 -31.64 -7.07 17.08
CA LYS A 3 -30.62 -7.22 18.11
C LYS A 3 -29.42 -6.36 17.69
N ASN A 4 -29.27 -5.20 18.32
CA ASN A 4 -28.01 -4.46 18.28
C ASN A 4 -26.91 -5.41 18.76
N THR A 5 -26.12 -5.92 17.82
CA THR A 5 -24.97 -6.76 18.12
C THR A 5 -23.83 -5.83 18.52
N THR A 6 -23.73 -5.52 19.81
CA THR A 6 -22.56 -4.83 20.36
C THR A 6 -21.40 -5.82 20.35
N MET A 7 -20.44 -5.66 19.43
CA MET A 7 -19.22 -6.46 19.43
C MET A 7 -18.33 -6.00 20.58
N ASN A 8 -18.01 -6.90 21.50
CA ASN A 8 -17.02 -6.64 22.54
C ASN A 8 -15.62 -6.71 21.93
N MET A 9 -14.95 -5.55 21.85
CA MET A 9 -13.61 -5.40 21.28
C MET A 9 -12.48 -5.66 22.30
N SER A 10 -12.82 -6.07 23.53
CA SER A 10 -11.80 -6.42 24.53
C SER A 10 -10.92 -7.57 24.02
N GLY A 11 -9.61 -7.37 23.92
CA GLY A 11 -8.66 -8.37 23.39
C GLY A 11 -8.42 -8.29 21.87
N PHE A 12 -8.89 -7.24 21.20
CA PHE A 12 -8.52 -6.93 19.82
C PHE A 12 -7.25 -6.08 19.80
N GLU A 13 -6.20 -6.57 19.13
CA GLU A 13 -4.98 -5.81 18.89
C GLU A 13 -4.80 -5.59 17.38
N SER A 14 -4.36 -4.38 17.03
CA SER A 14 -4.00 -4.04 15.65
C SER A 14 -2.65 -3.35 15.64
N THR A 15 -1.80 -3.81 14.73
CA THR A 15 -0.48 -3.22 14.48
C THR A 15 -0.33 -2.96 12.99
N SER A 16 0.30 -1.82 12.66
CA SER A 16 0.63 -1.44 11.29
C SER A 16 2.08 -0.96 11.25
N SER A 17 2.80 -1.31 10.19
CA SER A 17 4.13 -0.76 9.92
C SER A 17 4.29 -0.50 8.43
N GLU A 18 4.96 0.61 8.13
CA GLU A 18 5.32 1.02 6.78
C GLU A 18 6.84 1.07 6.65
N ARG A 19 7.35 0.61 5.51
CA ARG A 19 8.78 0.67 5.19
C ARG A 19 8.96 1.15 3.76
N TYR A 20 9.81 2.17 3.60
CA TYR A 20 10.15 2.73 2.29
C TYR A 20 11.60 2.39 1.95
N LYS A 21 11.83 1.94 0.71
CA LYS A 21 13.17 1.65 0.19
C LYS A 21 13.31 2.17 -1.22
N VAL A 22 14.34 3.00 -1.45
CA VAL A 22 14.78 3.33 -2.82
C VAL A 22 15.46 2.09 -3.40
N VAL A 23 14.90 1.53 -4.46
CA VAL A 23 15.39 0.30 -5.09
C VAL A 23 16.39 0.59 -6.18
N THR A 24 16.06 1.52 -7.07
CA THR A 24 16.90 1.87 -8.22
C THR A 24 16.52 3.23 -8.80
N VAL A 25 17.27 3.68 -9.79
CA VAL A 25 16.91 4.77 -10.70
C VAL A 25 16.69 4.17 -12.09
N GLU A 26 15.54 4.41 -12.70
CA GLU A 26 15.17 3.85 -14.01
C GLU A 26 14.39 4.87 -14.86
N GLU A 27 14.38 4.67 -16.18
CA GLU A 27 13.47 5.40 -17.08
C GLU A 27 12.18 4.62 -17.28
N ILE A 28 11.05 5.32 -17.18
CA ILE A 28 9.71 4.76 -17.39
C ILE A 28 8.92 5.59 -18.40
N ASP A 29 8.03 4.91 -19.12
CA ASP A 29 6.98 5.56 -19.91
C ASP A 29 5.81 5.96 -18.99
N THR A 30 5.38 7.22 -19.08
CA THR A 30 4.22 7.76 -18.37
C THR A 30 3.28 8.46 -19.35
N LYS A 31 2.06 8.79 -18.91
CA LYS A 31 1.13 9.61 -19.70
C LYS A 31 1.67 10.98 -20.12
N ILE A 32 2.65 11.52 -19.40
CA ILE A 32 3.31 12.81 -19.72
C ILE A 32 4.68 12.63 -20.41
N GLY A 33 4.94 11.43 -20.96
CA GLY A 33 6.18 11.08 -21.67
C GLY A 33 7.17 10.28 -20.83
N LYS A 34 8.35 10.03 -21.40
CA LYS A 34 9.43 9.30 -20.71
C LYS A 34 10.02 10.13 -19.58
N LYS A 35 10.18 9.51 -18.41
CA LYS A 35 10.74 10.14 -17.21
C LYS A 35 11.80 9.26 -16.58
N LYS A 36 12.92 9.86 -16.17
CA LYS A 36 13.91 9.24 -15.29
C LYS A 36 13.44 9.39 -13.85
N CYS A 37 13.30 8.29 -13.12
CA CYS A 37 12.67 8.26 -11.81
C CYS A 37 13.49 7.45 -10.80
N TYR A 38 13.38 7.80 -9.53
CA TYR A 38 13.65 6.88 -8.43
C TYR A 38 12.47 5.91 -8.32
N LYS A 39 12.78 4.61 -8.34
CA LYS A 39 11.83 3.55 -7.99
C LYS A 39 11.90 3.33 -6.49
N VAL A 40 10.80 3.58 -5.79
CA VAL A 40 10.67 3.38 -4.35
C VAL A 40 9.65 2.28 -4.11
N GLU A 41 9.99 1.33 -3.26
CA GLU A 41 9.06 0.31 -2.79
C GLU A 41 8.62 0.66 -1.37
N GLU A 42 7.31 0.67 -1.17
CA GLU A 42 6.63 0.79 0.09
C GLU A 42 6.01 -0.57 0.43
N GLU A 43 6.37 -1.13 1.58
CA GLU A 43 5.73 -2.32 2.12
C GLU A 43 4.87 -1.93 3.32
N SER A 44 3.59 -2.25 3.24
CA SER A 44 2.63 -2.03 4.33
C SER A 44 2.21 -3.39 4.88
N ILE A 45 2.52 -3.62 6.15
CA ILE A 45 2.13 -4.84 6.85
C ILE A 45 1.15 -4.44 7.94
N SER A 46 -0.08 -4.95 7.85
CA SER A 46 -1.06 -4.83 8.92
C SER A 46 -1.43 -6.21 9.44
N SER A 47 -1.60 -6.30 10.75
CA SER A 47 -2.13 -7.50 11.41
C SER A 47 -3.21 -7.14 12.40
N THR A 48 -4.23 -7.99 12.43
CA THR A 48 -5.26 -7.98 13.46
C THR A 48 -5.26 -9.34 14.17
N SER A 49 -5.30 -9.30 15.50
CA SER A 49 -5.46 -10.48 16.34
C SER A 49 -6.70 -10.31 17.21
N THR A 50 -7.37 -11.41 17.53
CA THR A 50 -8.50 -11.41 18.46
C THR A 50 -8.44 -12.68 19.29
N GLU A 51 -8.21 -12.56 20.59
CA GLU A 51 -8.32 -13.67 21.52
C GLU A 51 -9.76 -13.79 22.01
N TYR A 52 -10.63 -14.44 21.23
CA TYR A 52 -11.97 -14.82 21.68
C TYR A 52 -12.12 -16.34 21.65
N LYS A 53 -12.24 -16.95 22.83
CA LYS A 53 -12.55 -18.37 23.11
C LYS A 53 -12.25 -19.33 21.94
N ARG A 54 -11.00 -19.82 21.86
CA ARG A 54 -10.53 -20.95 21.02
C ARG A 54 -10.57 -20.77 19.48
N VAL A 55 -10.68 -19.56 18.95
CA VAL A 55 -10.40 -19.32 17.53
C VAL A 55 -9.31 -18.25 17.43
N ASN A 56 -8.10 -18.65 17.07
CA ASN A 56 -7.00 -17.73 16.80
C ASN A 56 -7.06 -17.33 15.32
N SER A 57 -7.66 -16.18 15.02
CA SER A 57 -7.65 -15.63 13.66
C SER A 57 -6.55 -14.57 13.55
N ASN A 58 -5.41 -14.95 12.98
CA ASN A 58 -4.33 -14.03 12.61
C ASN A 58 -4.49 -13.64 11.15
N ASN A 59 -5.14 -12.51 10.90
CA ASN A 59 -5.23 -11.96 9.55
C ASN A 59 -4.07 -11.00 9.32
N LYS A 60 -3.14 -11.39 8.44
CA LYS A 60 -2.04 -10.54 7.99
C LYS A 60 -2.34 -10.07 6.57
N ILE A 61 -2.44 -8.75 6.38
CA ILE A 61 -2.57 -8.14 5.06
C ILE A 61 -1.25 -7.49 4.73
N SER A 62 -0.65 -7.93 3.62
CA SER A 62 0.59 -7.37 3.07
C SER A 62 0.27 -6.62 1.79
N GLY A 63 0.38 -5.30 1.83
CA GLY A 63 0.33 -4.44 0.67
C GLY A 63 1.74 -4.06 0.23
N LYS A 64 1.93 -3.89 -1.08
CA LYS A 64 3.12 -3.29 -1.66
C LYS A 64 2.71 -2.16 -2.58
N THR A 65 3.30 -0.98 -2.42
CA THR A 65 3.16 0.11 -3.38
C THR A 65 4.51 0.36 -4.04
N ILE A 66 4.53 0.48 -5.36
CA ILE A 66 5.71 0.94 -6.10
C ILE A 66 5.45 2.38 -6.50
N LEU A 67 6.35 3.28 -6.11
CA LEU A 67 6.30 4.71 -6.39
C LEU A 67 7.42 5.07 -7.36
N TRP A 68 7.10 5.85 -8.39
CA TRP A 68 8.09 6.44 -9.28
C TRP A 68 8.09 7.95 -9.09
N ILE A 69 9.20 8.44 -8.55
CA ILE A 69 9.42 9.85 -8.22
C ILE A 69 10.43 10.43 -9.20
N ASP A 70 10.08 11.51 -9.90
CA ASP A 70 10.95 12.14 -10.90
C ASP A 70 12.34 12.49 -10.32
N TYR A 71 13.39 12.13 -11.06
CA TYR A 71 14.78 12.26 -10.65
C TYR A 71 15.26 13.70 -10.55
N ASN A 72 14.57 14.67 -11.13
CA ASN A 72 14.95 16.08 -11.05
C ASN A 72 13.98 16.84 -10.14
N THR A 73 12.69 16.71 -10.38
CA THR A 73 11.67 17.54 -9.71
C THR A 73 11.19 16.97 -8.39
N ARG A 74 11.49 15.70 -8.08
CA ARG A 74 11.00 14.98 -6.88
C ARG A 74 9.46 14.88 -6.81
N ILE A 75 8.78 15.00 -7.95
CA ILE A 75 7.33 14.85 -8.05
C ILE A 75 6.98 13.38 -8.29
N LEU A 76 5.95 12.86 -7.61
CA LEU A 76 5.41 11.53 -7.89
C LEU A 76 4.73 11.54 -9.27
N VAL A 77 5.24 10.72 -10.19
CA VAL A 77 4.70 10.65 -11.57
C VAL A 77 3.86 9.40 -11.81
N LYS A 78 4.06 8.34 -11.03
CA LYS A 78 3.31 7.09 -11.10
C LYS A 78 3.35 6.36 -9.77
N ALA A 79 2.25 5.72 -9.41
CA ALA A 79 2.21 4.75 -8.33
C ALA A 79 1.41 3.51 -8.75
N GLU A 80 1.84 2.34 -8.29
CA GLU A 80 1.16 1.06 -8.49
C GLU A 80 0.95 0.37 -7.14
N SER A 81 -0.29 -0.02 -6.85
CA SER A 81 -0.63 -0.72 -5.62
C SER A 81 -0.86 -2.20 -5.90
N TRP A 82 -0.26 -3.03 -5.06
CA TRP A 82 -0.23 -4.48 -5.17
C TRP A 82 -0.66 -5.10 -3.84
N MET A 83 -1.42 -6.19 -3.94
CA MET A 83 -1.72 -7.09 -2.83
C MET A 83 -1.12 -8.44 -3.19
N GLU A 84 -0.11 -8.87 -2.45
CA GLU A 84 0.73 -10.02 -2.82
C GLU A 84 1.27 -9.87 -4.26
N ASN A 85 0.87 -10.76 -5.18
CA ASN A 85 1.28 -10.74 -6.59
C ASN A 85 0.23 -10.14 -7.53
N LEU A 86 -0.86 -9.57 -6.99
CA LEU A 86 -1.96 -9.00 -7.77
C LEU A 86 -1.89 -7.48 -7.77
N LYS A 87 -1.80 -6.87 -8.97
CA LYS A 87 -1.93 -5.42 -9.14
C LYS A 87 -3.40 -5.02 -8.94
N ILE A 88 -3.65 -4.21 -7.92
CA ILE A 88 -4.99 -3.74 -7.56
C ILE A 88 -5.32 -2.42 -8.26
N GLY A 89 -4.30 -1.61 -8.53
CA GLY A 89 -4.52 -0.32 -9.20
C GLY A 89 -3.25 0.42 -9.54
N SER A 90 -3.42 1.53 -10.25
CA SER A 90 -2.34 2.47 -10.54
C SER A 90 -2.87 3.88 -10.75
N ILE A 91 -2.09 4.85 -10.33
CA ILE A 91 -2.29 6.27 -10.63
C ILE A 91 -1.09 6.79 -11.42
N GLU A 92 -1.34 7.71 -12.34
CA GLU A 92 -0.30 8.37 -13.13
C GLU A 92 -0.61 9.86 -13.21
N LEU A 93 0.44 10.68 -13.09
CA LEU A 93 0.35 12.11 -13.30
C LEU A 93 -0.04 12.37 -14.76
N VAL A 94 -0.98 13.28 -14.95
CA VAL A 94 -1.45 13.74 -16.26
C VAL A 94 -1.32 15.26 -16.32
N ASP A 95 -1.04 15.77 -17.51
CA ASP A 95 -1.05 17.21 -17.78
C ASP A 95 -2.50 17.60 -18.12
N GLU A 96 -3.13 18.43 -17.31
CA GLU A 96 -4.44 19.00 -17.63
C GLU A 96 -4.23 20.08 -18.69
N LYS A 97 -4.67 19.81 -19.91
CA LYS A 97 -4.71 20.78 -21.00
C LYS A 97 -5.85 21.78 -20.84
#